data_AF-A0A7U5HK37-F1
#
_entry.id   AF-A0A7U5HK37-F1
#
_cell.length_a   1.000
_cell.length_b   1.000
_cell.length_c   1.000
_cell.angle_alpha   90.00
_cell.angle_beta   90.00
_cell.angle_gamma   90.00
#
_symmetry.space_group_name_H-M   'P 1'
#
loop_
_entity.id
_entity.type
_entity.pdbx_description
1 polymer ?
#
loop_
_entity_poly.entity_id
_entity_poly.type
_entity_poly.pdbx_seq_one_letter_code
_entity_poly.pdbx_strand_id
1 'polypeptide(L)'
;MVTTDQALSAGSAAPQAVEPGTGRAGENSGKSRHLPRHLRRLHFFAGIICAPLIFIASLTGLAYAFAPTLENAVYSSNITVEVPADGQQLPMEKIVDIATQRHPEQPISGIRVGEKDQAVRVLFKHPTKSASFTDAVFVNPYNGEITGDMVQYGNSGALPLRDWLSHGHRDLWLGDTGRFYSEFAASWLGVLAVSGVYLWWKRQRSGTGRSASMLKVSGRGRTRNLRWHGALGTALALGMIFFTFTGLTWSSVAGTNIGKVRTELNWATPKVTTSLDGAAAPAVKDPHAGHDHAGHDHAGHDHSGHSATAAPSKLSLAAQSTKVAATAATELRSGVTLRPPSEAGQAWSVMENRQAYRKDNNSIAVNGDTSEVTARLAFADWPLAAQATAWMIQLHMGTMLGLPNQIVLGLLAVGIIILVVRGYMLWSQRRPQGQLVADAPARARGAELRFGVAGILAVVGMIAYGFFAPVFGVTCLAFLVCSVIWDVVRSRRRKAH
;
A
#
# COMPACT_ATOMS: atom_id res chain seq x y z
N MET A 1 54.52 -82.30 -12.96
CA MET A 1 53.89 -83.62 -13.24
C MET A 1 53.00 -83.96 -12.05
N VAL A 2 51.69 -83.95 -12.24
CA VAL A 2 50.81 -85.16 -12.24
C VAL A 2 50.47 -85.59 -10.80
N THR A 3 49.49 -84.92 -10.15
CA THR A 3 48.09 -85.39 -9.81
C THR A 3 48.03 -86.28 -8.55
N THR A 4 46.96 -86.46 -7.74
CA THR A 4 45.49 -86.16 -7.73
C THR A 4 45.01 -86.33 -6.25
N ASP A 5 43.87 -85.90 -5.68
CA ASP A 5 42.73 -85.01 -6.05
C ASP A 5 41.94 -84.58 -4.77
N GLN A 6 40.75 -83.99 -4.94
CA GLN A 6 39.50 -83.94 -4.15
C GLN A 6 39.30 -84.91 -2.94
N ALA A 7 38.46 -84.63 -1.92
CA ALA A 7 37.52 -83.52 -1.65
C ALA A 7 37.25 -83.33 -0.13
N LEU A 8 36.75 -82.14 0.25
CA LEU A 8 36.23 -81.82 1.58
C LEU A 8 34.72 -81.53 1.53
N SER A 9 33.95 -82.12 2.46
CA SER A 9 33.00 -81.43 3.37
C SER A 9 31.94 -82.39 3.91
N ALA A 10 31.51 -82.21 5.16
CA ALA A 10 30.72 -83.17 5.91
C ALA A 10 29.29 -82.72 6.25
N GLY A 11 28.42 -83.72 6.38
CA GLY A 11 27.22 -83.81 7.24
C GLY A 11 26.52 -82.56 7.78
N SER A 12 25.35 -82.27 7.18
CA SER A 12 24.04 -82.02 7.82
C SER A 12 23.98 -81.59 9.31
N ALA A 13 23.48 -80.37 9.54
CA ALA A 13 22.65 -80.03 10.70
C ALA A 13 21.60 -78.97 10.29
N ALA A 14 20.33 -79.16 10.67
CA ALA A 14 19.23 -78.29 10.26
C ALA A 14 19.07 -77.05 11.17
N PRO A 15 18.69 -75.88 10.63
CA PRO A 15 18.52 -74.66 11.42
C PRO A 15 17.17 -74.64 12.17
N GLN A 16 17.22 -74.35 13.48
CA GLN A 16 16.02 -74.01 14.25
C GLN A 16 15.56 -72.57 13.97
N ALA A 17 14.25 -72.36 13.98
CA ALA A 17 13.65 -71.06 13.70
C ALA A 17 13.83 -70.07 14.86
N VAL A 18 14.23 -68.83 14.53
CA VAL A 18 14.17 -67.67 15.42
C VAL A 18 13.13 -66.71 14.86
N GLU A 19 12.18 -66.27 15.69
CA GLU A 19 11.07 -65.43 15.23
C GLU A 19 11.54 -64.08 14.68
N PRO A 20 10.92 -63.58 13.59
CA PRO A 20 11.16 -62.22 13.12
C PRO A 20 10.48 -61.23 14.06
N GLY A 21 11.25 -60.67 14.99
CA GLY A 21 10.81 -59.56 15.84
C GLY A 21 10.18 -58.44 15.01
N THR A 22 9.01 -57.97 15.44
CA THR A 22 8.16 -57.02 14.71
C THR A 22 8.75 -55.61 14.69
N GLY A 23 9.80 -55.43 13.88
CA GLY A 23 10.41 -54.14 13.58
C GLY A 23 9.37 -53.19 12.98
N ARG A 24 8.85 -52.28 13.82
CA ARG A 24 7.75 -51.35 13.53
C ARG A 24 8.15 -50.23 12.56
N ALA A 25 8.50 -50.62 11.33
CA ALA A 25 8.78 -49.71 10.24
C ALA A 25 7.48 -49.04 9.75
N GLY A 26 7.38 -47.71 9.90
CA GLY A 26 6.41 -46.93 9.11
C GLY A 26 5.46 -45.96 9.82
N GLU A 27 5.60 -45.65 11.11
CA GLU A 27 4.67 -44.72 11.80
C GLU A 27 5.25 -43.33 12.13
N ASN A 28 5.72 -42.56 11.12
CA ASN A 28 5.90 -41.10 11.33
C ASN A 28 5.84 -40.17 10.09
N SER A 29 5.77 -40.68 8.85
CA SER A 29 5.81 -39.82 7.64
C SER A 29 4.48 -39.16 7.25
N GLY A 30 3.35 -39.54 7.86
CA GLY A 30 2.01 -39.06 7.49
C GLY A 30 1.73 -37.58 7.78
N LYS A 31 2.41 -36.98 8.77
CA LYS A 31 2.00 -35.74 9.46
C LYS A 31 2.09 -34.43 8.63
N SER A 32 2.53 -34.44 7.36
CA SER A 32 2.68 -33.21 6.55
C SER A 32 2.05 -33.21 5.14
N ARG A 33 1.35 -34.29 4.74
CA ARG A 33 0.80 -34.43 3.37
C ARG A 33 -0.48 -33.62 3.11
N HIS A 34 -1.16 -33.15 4.15
CA HIS A 34 -2.53 -32.62 4.05
C HIS A 34 -2.58 -31.09 3.84
N LEU A 35 -1.80 -30.31 4.58
CA LEU A 35 -1.73 -28.84 4.45
C LEU A 35 -1.50 -28.34 3.00
N PRO A 36 -0.61 -28.93 2.18
CA PRO A 36 -0.46 -28.53 0.78
C PRO A 36 -1.68 -28.79 -0.10
N ARG A 37 -2.58 -29.72 0.28
CA ARG A 37 -3.84 -29.98 -0.47
C ARG A 37 -4.85 -28.86 -0.23
N HIS A 38 -5.03 -28.45 1.03
CA HIS A 38 -5.92 -27.35 1.41
C HIS A 38 -5.43 -26.01 0.85
N LEU A 39 -4.16 -25.67 1.03
CA LEU A 39 -3.59 -24.42 0.50
C LEU A 39 -3.69 -24.36 -1.03
N ARG A 40 -3.50 -25.47 -1.74
CA ARG A 40 -3.70 -25.54 -3.20
C ARG A 40 -5.16 -25.35 -3.62
N ARG A 41 -6.13 -25.78 -2.81
CA ARG A 41 -7.56 -25.53 -3.06
C ARG A 41 -7.90 -24.06 -2.80
N LEU A 42 -7.44 -23.50 -1.69
CA LEU A 42 -7.59 -22.07 -1.35
C LEU A 42 -6.99 -21.19 -2.46
N HIS A 43 -5.70 -21.34 -2.75
CA HIS A 43 -4.98 -20.55 -3.76
C HIS A 43 -5.61 -20.66 -5.16
N PHE A 44 -6.13 -21.84 -5.54
CA PHE A 44 -6.82 -22.02 -6.82
C PHE A 44 -8.15 -21.26 -6.88
N PHE A 45 -9.03 -21.41 -5.90
CA PHE A 45 -10.35 -20.78 -5.93
C PHE A 45 -10.29 -19.29 -5.62
N ALA A 46 -9.57 -18.88 -4.57
CA ALA A 46 -9.31 -17.48 -4.29
C ALA A 46 -8.58 -16.83 -5.46
N GLY A 47 -7.64 -17.54 -6.09
CA GLY A 47 -6.98 -17.09 -7.31
C GLY A 47 -7.97 -16.77 -8.43
N ILE A 48 -8.93 -17.66 -8.72
CA ILE A 48 -9.97 -17.40 -9.75
C ILE A 48 -10.88 -16.23 -9.37
N ILE A 49 -11.32 -16.14 -8.11
CA ILE A 49 -12.27 -15.11 -7.67
C ILE A 49 -11.60 -13.72 -7.60
N CYS A 50 -10.38 -13.65 -7.08
CA CYS A 50 -9.67 -12.38 -6.86
C CYS A 50 -8.94 -11.91 -8.13
N ALA A 51 -8.61 -12.79 -9.08
CA ALA A 51 -7.80 -12.44 -10.25
C ALA A 51 -8.38 -11.30 -11.11
N PRO A 52 -9.70 -11.21 -11.43
CA PRO A 52 -10.25 -10.07 -12.16
C PRO A 52 -10.04 -8.75 -11.42
N LEU A 53 -10.19 -8.79 -10.09
CA LEU A 53 -10.06 -7.61 -9.23
C LEU A 53 -8.59 -7.18 -9.12
N ILE A 54 -7.69 -8.13 -8.90
CA ILE A 54 -6.24 -7.90 -8.90
C ILE A 54 -5.76 -7.43 -10.28
N PHE A 55 -6.33 -7.92 -11.38
CA PHE A 55 -6.02 -7.47 -12.75
C PHE A 55 -6.40 -6.00 -12.94
N ILE A 56 -7.65 -5.64 -12.61
CA ILE A 56 -8.13 -4.25 -12.74
C ILE A 56 -7.32 -3.32 -11.83
N ALA A 57 -7.14 -3.69 -10.55
CA ALA A 57 -6.33 -2.92 -9.60
C ALA A 57 -4.86 -2.77 -10.05
N SER A 58 -4.27 -3.78 -10.70
CA SER A 58 -2.92 -3.68 -11.26
C SER A 58 -2.87 -2.80 -12.51
N LEU A 59 -3.93 -2.78 -13.32
CA LEU A 59 -4.01 -1.94 -14.52
C LEU A 59 -4.21 -0.46 -14.15
N THR A 60 -5.11 -0.15 -13.22
CA THR A 60 -5.31 1.22 -12.72
C THR A 60 -4.13 1.66 -11.86
N GLY A 61 -3.53 0.76 -11.09
CA GLY A 61 -2.29 1.00 -10.34
C GLY A 61 -1.07 1.27 -11.23
N LEU A 62 -0.97 0.59 -12.37
CA LEU A 62 0.06 0.89 -13.39
C LEU A 62 -0.09 2.31 -13.92
N ALA A 63 -1.29 2.74 -14.27
CA ALA A 63 -1.54 4.11 -14.72
C ALA A 63 -1.28 5.14 -13.60
N TYR A 64 -1.71 4.85 -12.37
CA TYR A 64 -1.51 5.72 -11.21
C TYR A 64 -0.03 5.84 -10.78
N ALA A 65 0.77 4.79 -10.91
CA ALA A 65 2.20 4.82 -10.60
C ALA A 65 2.97 5.85 -11.44
N PHE A 66 2.56 6.08 -12.70
CA PHE A 66 3.14 7.11 -13.57
C PHE A 66 2.41 8.47 -13.48
N ALA A 67 1.33 8.58 -12.71
CA ALA A 67 0.55 9.81 -12.58
C ALA A 67 1.38 11.06 -12.21
N PRO A 68 2.41 11.02 -11.33
CA PRO A 68 3.23 12.21 -11.07
C PRO A 68 3.99 12.69 -12.30
N THR A 69 4.46 11.78 -13.17
CA THR A 69 5.18 12.15 -14.40
C THR A 69 4.21 12.65 -15.47
N LEU A 70 3.06 11.99 -15.61
CA LEU A 70 2.00 12.42 -16.53
C LEU A 70 1.41 13.78 -16.13
N GLU A 71 1.20 14.03 -14.84
CA GLU A 71 0.72 15.30 -14.30
C GLU A 71 1.65 16.47 -14.64
N ASN A 72 2.97 16.30 -14.42
CA ASN A 72 3.95 17.33 -14.76
C ASN A 72 4.04 17.58 -16.28
N ALA A 73 3.81 16.57 -17.11
CA ALA A 73 3.78 16.75 -18.57
C ALA A 73 2.49 17.43 -19.07
N VAL A 74 1.33 17.08 -18.50
CA VAL A 74 0.01 17.60 -18.90
C VAL A 74 -0.24 19.01 -18.41
N TYR A 75 0.25 19.37 -17.22
CA TYR A 75 0.08 20.69 -16.61
C TYR A 75 1.39 21.50 -16.58
N SER A 76 2.33 21.22 -17.49
CA SER A 76 3.65 21.87 -17.51
C SER A 76 3.55 23.39 -17.60
N SER A 77 2.63 23.92 -18.42
CA SER A 77 2.37 25.36 -18.55
C SER A 77 1.73 26.01 -17.32
N ASN A 78 1.09 25.22 -16.45
CA ASN A 78 0.54 25.72 -15.18
C ASN A 78 1.61 25.65 -14.07
N ILE A 79 2.38 24.56 -14.03
CA ILE A 79 3.33 24.25 -12.96
C ILE A 79 4.66 24.98 -13.16
N THR A 80 5.22 24.99 -14.36
CA THR A 80 6.57 25.47 -14.67
C THR A 80 6.55 26.91 -15.16
N VAL A 81 7.52 27.70 -14.71
CA VAL A 81 7.71 29.10 -15.10
C VAL A 81 9.14 29.34 -15.58
N GLU A 82 9.32 30.31 -16.47
CA GLU A 82 10.65 30.79 -16.84
C GLU A 82 11.24 31.64 -15.70
N VAL A 83 12.50 31.36 -15.35
CA VAL A 83 13.23 32.12 -14.33
C VAL A 83 13.97 33.28 -15.01
N PRO A 84 13.64 34.55 -14.72
CA PRO A 84 14.33 35.70 -15.30
C PRO A 84 15.79 35.78 -14.82
N ALA A 85 16.63 36.50 -15.58
CA ALA A 85 18.07 36.58 -15.33
C ALA A 85 18.45 37.24 -13.99
N ASP A 86 17.61 38.12 -13.45
CA ASP A 86 17.78 38.70 -12.11
C ASP A 86 17.34 37.75 -10.98
N GLY A 87 16.55 36.72 -11.30
CA GLY A 87 15.96 35.79 -10.36
C GLY A 87 15.04 36.43 -9.31
N GLN A 88 14.61 37.69 -9.49
CA GLN A 88 13.91 38.43 -8.44
C GLN A 88 12.42 38.06 -8.39
N GLN A 89 12.02 37.38 -7.31
CA GLN A 89 10.63 37.06 -7.05
C GLN A 89 9.87 38.24 -6.43
N LEU A 90 8.58 38.34 -6.74
CA LEU A 90 7.64 39.23 -6.08
C LEU A 90 7.49 38.86 -4.59
N PRO A 91 7.21 39.84 -3.70
CA PRO A 91 6.84 39.56 -2.32
C PRO A 91 5.62 38.62 -2.27
N MET A 92 5.62 37.68 -1.31
CA MET A 92 4.54 36.68 -1.19
C MET A 92 3.17 37.34 -0.96
N GLU A 93 3.13 38.47 -0.27
CA GLU A 93 1.96 39.35 -0.14
C GLU A 93 1.32 39.67 -1.49
N LYS A 94 2.09 40.16 -2.46
CA LYS A 94 1.58 40.49 -3.80
C LYS A 94 1.08 39.24 -4.54
N ILE A 95 1.72 38.10 -4.36
CA ILE A 95 1.28 36.81 -4.93
C ILE A 95 -0.06 36.38 -4.32
N VAL A 96 -0.20 36.51 -3.00
CA VAL A 96 -1.43 36.23 -2.26
C VAL A 96 -2.55 37.19 -2.66
N ASP A 97 -2.28 38.48 -2.83
CA ASP A 97 -3.28 39.47 -3.25
C ASP A 97 -3.80 39.18 -4.66
N ILE A 98 -2.91 38.88 -5.62
CA ILE A 98 -3.28 38.48 -6.99
C ILE A 98 -4.18 37.24 -6.98
N ALA A 99 -3.82 36.22 -6.20
CA ALA A 99 -4.64 35.02 -6.09
C ALA A 99 -5.97 35.27 -5.36
N THR A 100 -5.99 36.14 -4.36
CA THR A 100 -7.21 36.48 -3.59
C THR A 100 -8.20 37.25 -4.47
N GLN A 101 -7.74 38.12 -5.36
CA GLN A 101 -8.59 38.76 -6.37
C GLN A 101 -9.27 37.74 -7.30
N ARG A 102 -8.68 36.56 -7.49
CA ARG A 102 -9.26 35.48 -8.32
C ARG A 102 -10.37 34.72 -7.60
N HIS A 103 -10.29 34.56 -6.27
CA HIS A 103 -11.28 33.88 -5.41
C HIS A 103 -11.58 34.69 -4.13
N PRO A 104 -12.22 35.87 -4.22
CA PRO A 104 -12.30 36.83 -3.11
C PRO A 104 -13.16 36.36 -1.92
N GLU A 105 -14.07 35.41 -2.15
CA GLU A 105 -14.96 34.88 -1.11
C GLU A 105 -14.43 33.59 -0.45
N GLN A 106 -13.35 33.00 -0.96
CA GLN A 106 -12.80 31.76 -0.41
C GLN A 106 -11.69 32.03 0.62
N PRO A 107 -11.72 31.42 1.82
CA PRO A 107 -10.62 31.53 2.77
C PRO A 107 -9.35 30.79 2.30
N ILE A 108 -8.20 31.41 2.48
CA ILE A 108 -6.89 30.76 2.23
C ILE A 108 -6.67 29.64 3.26
N SER A 109 -6.29 28.48 2.76
CA SER A 109 -5.97 27.25 3.50
C SER A 109 -4.47 26.94 3.53
N GLY A 110 -3.69 27.53 2.63
CA GLY A 110 -2.24 27.43 2.60
C GLY A 110 -1.62 28.06 1.36
N ILE A 111 -0.30 28.09 1.32
CA ILE A 111 0.51 28.56 0.19
C ILE A 111 1.60 27.52 -0.05
N ARG A 112 1.60 26.90 -1.23
CA ARG A 112 2.61 25.92 -1.62
C ARG A 112 3.64 26.58 -2.53
N VAL A 113 4.83 26.77 -1.98
CA VAL A 113 6.02 27.25 -2.70
C VAL A 113 6.74 26.03 -3.28
N GLY A 114 7.10 26.08 -4.55
CA GLY A 114 7.81 25.02 -5.26
C GLY A 114 9.33 25.18 -5.24
N GLU A 115 9.98 24.65 -6.27
CA GLU A 115 11.32 25.08 -6.68
C GLU A 115 11.26 26.41 -7.45
N LYS A 116 12.42 26.99 -7.80
CA LYS A 116 12.48 28.32 -8.46
C LYS A 116 11.77 28.37 -9.81
N ASP A 117 11.84 27.29 -10.57
CA ASP A 117 11.19 27.09 -11.87
C ASP A 117 9.70 26.72 -11.76
N GLN A 118 9.07 26.87 -10.58
CA GLN A 118 7.68 26.50 -10.34
C GLN A 118 6.81 27.68 -9.91
N ALA A 119 5.59 27.73 -10.44
CA ALA A 119 4.55 28.64 -9.97
C ALA A 119 4.19 28.37 -8.50
N VAL A 120 3.98 29.44 -7.73
CA VAL A 120 3.47 29.36 -6.36
C VAL A 120 1.98 29.05 -6.41
N ARG A 121 1.52 28.07 -5.64
CA ARG A 121 0.09 27.74 -5.53
C ARG A 121 -0.49 28.36 -4.27
N VAL A 122 -1.38 29.34 -4.40
CA VAL A 122 -2.22 29.81 -3.29
C VAL A 122 -3.43 28.91 -3.22
N LEU A 123 -3.66 28.31 -2.05
CA LEU A 123 -4.65 27.25 -1.85
C LEU A 123 -5.84 27.79 -1.06
N PHE A 124 -7.02 27.72 -1.63
CA PHE A 124 -8.28 28.17 -1.05
C PHE A 124 -9.13 26.99 -0.57
N LYS A 125 -9.94 27.18 0.46
CA LYS A 125 -10.90 26.16 0.93
C LYS A 125 -12.00 25.98 -0.12
N HIS A 126 -12.01 24.82 -0.80
CA HIS A 126 -13.03 24.51 -1.80
C HIS A 126 -14.44 24.53 -1.16
N PRO A 127 -15.43 25.25 -1.71
CA PRO A 127 -16.69 25.56 -1.00
C PRO A 127 -17.60 24.35 -0.73
N THR A 128 -17.60 23.34 -1.62
CA THR A 128 -18.54 22.20 -1.55
C THR A 128 -17.90 20.82 -1.41
N LYS A 129 -16.58 20.72 -1.25
CA LYS A 129 -15.85 19.45 -1.11
C LYS A 129 -15.27 19.32 0.30
N SER A 130 -14.91 18.10 0.69
CA SER A 130 -14.25 17.86 1.98
C SER A 130 -12.89 18.57 2.05
N ALA A 131 -12.39 18.81 3.27
CA ALA A 131 -11.16 19.56 3.54
C ALA A 131 -9.86 18.97 2.92
N SER A 132 -9.94 17.80 2.27
CA SER A 132 -8.86 17.25 1.44
C SER A 132 -8.76 17.91 0.05
N PHE A 133 -9.74 18.69 -0.36
CA PHE A 133 -9.75 19.44 -1.62
C PHE A 133 -9.55 20.94 -1.38
N THR A 134 -8.74 21.55 -2.23
CA THR A 134 -8.47 23.00 -2.24
C THR A 134 -8.49 23.52 -3.66
N ASP A 135 -9.07 24.69 -3.89
CA ASP A 135 -8.88 25.39 -5.17
C ASP A 135 -7.47 26.01 -5.17
N ALA A 136 -6.68 25.70 -6.20
CA ALA A 136 -5.27 26.11 -6.28
C ALA A 136 -5.09 27.10 -7.43
N VAL A 137 -4.82 28.36 -7.09
CA VAL A 137 -4.42 29.39 -8.04
C VAL A 137 -2.90 29.37 -8.15
N PHE A 138 -2.42 29.13 -9.37
CA PHE A 138 -1.00 29.10 -9.71
C PHE A 138 -0.61 30.49 -10.19
N VAL A 139 0.35 31.09 -9.49
CA VAL A 139 0.87 32.42 -9.79
C VAL A 139 2.35 32.30 -10.09
N ASN A 140 2.79 32.81 -11.24
CA ASN A 140 4.19 32.94 -11.57
C ASN A 140 4.84 33.95 -10.60
N PRO A 141 5.81 33.53 -9.76
CA PRO A 141 6.39 34.38 -8.73
C PRO A 141 7.24 35.53 -9.28
N TYR A 142 7.54 35.56 -10.58
CA TYR A 142 8.40 36.58 -11.19
C TYR A 142 7.61 37.74 -11.80
N ASN A 143 6.52 37.46 -12.54
CA ASN A 143 5.71 38.49 -13.21
C ASN A 143 4.31 38.68 -12.57
N GLY A 144 3.85 37.76 -11.72
CA GLY A 144 2.51 37.79 -11.11
C GLY A 144 1.38 37.26 -12.01
N GLU A 145 1.72 36.65 -13.15
CA GLU A 145 0.75 36.03 -14.06
C GLU A 145 0.09 34.80 -13.44
N ILE A 146 -1.24 34.68 -13.57
CA ILE A 146 -1.95 33.47 -13.15
C ILE A 146 -1.80 32.41 -14.24
N THR A 147 -0.93 31.43 -14.02
CA THR A 147 -0.66 30.34 -14.96
C THR A 147 -1.68 29.20 -14.88
N GLY A 148 -2.54 29.19 -13.86
CA GLY A 148 -3.59 28.17 -13.71
C GLY A 148 -4.51 28.41 -12.51
N ASP A 149 -5.70 27.82 -12.57
CA ASP A 149 -6.71 27.84 -11.50
C ASP A 149 -7.47 26.51 -11.56
N MET A 150 -7.26 25.64 -10.56
CA MET A 150 -7.72 24.25 -10.63
C MET A 150 -7.84 23.58 -9.27
N VAL A 151 -8.76 22.63 -9.14
CA VAL A 151 -8.92 21.82 -7.93
C VAL A 151 -7.68 20.95 -7.70
N GLN A 152 -7.15 21.01 -6.48
CA GLN A 152 -6.05 20.18 -6.00
C GLN A 152 -6.53 19.28 -4.86
N TYR A 153 -5.99 18.06 -4.80
CA TYR A 153 -6.31 17.05 -3.80
C TYR A 153 -5.11 16.63 -2.94
N GLY A 154 -5.32 16.64 -1.62
CA GLY A 154 -4.42 16.11 -0.60
C GLY A 154 -3.09 16.87 -0.45
N ASN A 155 -2.33 16.51 0.59
CA ASN A 155 -1.05 17.17 0.92
C ASN A 155 0.06 16.94 -0.13
N SER A 156 -0.11 15.93 -1.00
CA SER A 156 0.78 15.65 -2.14
C SER A 156 0.55 16.57 -3.35
N GLY A 157 -0.44 17.46 -3.27
CA GLY A 157 -0.74 18.46 -4.29
C GLY A 157 -1.20 17.86 -5.62
N ALA A 158 -2.03 16.81 -5.58
CA ALA A 158 -2.50 16.11 -6.77
C ALA A 158 -3.47 16.98 -7.58
N LEU A 159 -3.21 17.11 -8.87
CA LEU A 159 -4.05 17.84 -9.82
C LEU A 159 -5.08 16.86 -10.43
N PRO A 160 -6.09 17.35 -11.18
CA PRO A 160 -7.25 16.55 -11.57
C PRO A 160 -6.91 15.22 -12.27
N LEU A 161 -5.86 15.17 -13.10
CA LEU A 161 -5.40 13.92 -13.70
C LEU A 161 -4.95 12.87 -12.65
N ARG A 162 -4.10 13.26 -11.70
CA ARG A 162 -3.59 12.35 -10.66
C ARG A 162 -4.65 12.00 -9.64
N ASP A 163 -5.55 12.94 -9.31
CA ASP A 163 -6.70 12.65 -8.46
C ASP A 163 -7.66 11.66 -9.13
N TRP A 164 -8.01 11.87 -10.41
CA TRP A 164 -8.85 10.95 -11.19
C TRP A 164 -8.24 9.56 -11.32
N LEU A 165 -6.93 9.46 -11.61
CA LEU A 165 -6.22 8.17 -11.61
C LEU A 165 -6.20 7.51 -10.22
N SER A 166 -6.13 8.30 -9.14
CA SER A 166 -6.16 7.77 -7.78
C SER A 166 -7.51 7.15 -7.44
N HIS A 167 -8.63 7.77 -7.84
CA HIS A 167 -9.98 7.20 -7.72
C HIS A 167 -10.06 5.86 -8.46
N GLY A 168 -9.61 5.81 -9.72
CA GLY A 168 -9.56 4.57 -10.51
C GLY A 168 -8.78 3.43 -9.85
N HIS A 169 -7.74 3.74 -9.07
CA HIS A 169 -6.98 2.72 -8.32
C HIS A 169 -7.60 2.35 -6.96
N ARG A 170 -8.03 3.34 -6.18
CA ARG A 170 -8.48 3.17 -4.78
C ARG A 170 -9.94 2.75 -4.66
N ASP A 171 -10.79 3.13 -5.63
CA ASP A 171 -12.24 2.93 -5.61
C ASP A 171 -12.86 2.60 -6.99
N LEU A 172 -12.07 2.50 -8.07
CA LEU A 172 -12.57 2.22 -9.42
C LEU A 172 -13.65 3.21 -9.89
N TRP A 173 -13.65 4.44 -9.36
CA TRP A 173 -14.68 5.47 -9.57
C TRP A 173 -16.08 5.08 -9.04
N LEU A 174 -16.17 4.10 -8.13
CA LEU A 174 -17.40 3.60 -7.51
C LEU A 174 -17.62 4.14 -6.08
N GLY A 175 -16.82 5.13 -5.65
CA GLY A 175 -16.88 5.71 -4.30
C GLY A 175 -16.68 4.66 -3.21
N ASP A 176 -17.41 4.76 -2.09
CA ASP A 176 -17.25 3.86 -0.94
C ASP A 176 -17.49 2.38 -1.27
N THR A 177 -18.39 2.07 -2.21
CA THR A 177 -18.58 0.68 -2.69
C THR A 177 -17.29 0.15 -3.34
N GLY A 178 -16.60 1.01 -4.07
CA GLY A 178 -15.29 0.74 -4.66
C GLY A 178 -14.18 0.48 -3.66
N ARG A 179 -14.24 1.09 -2.47
CA ARG A 179 -13.25 0.88 -1.41
C ARG A 179 -13.30 -0.53 -0.83
N PHE A 180 -14.47 -1.16 -0.78
CA PHE A 180 -14.57 -2.59 -0.44
C PHE A 180 -13.98 -3.49 -1.52
N TYR A 181 -14.12 -3.12 -2.79
CA TYR A 181 -13.50 -3.82 -3.92
C TYR A 181 -11.96 -3.80 -3.83
N SER A 182 -11.36 -2.64 -3.56
CA SER A 182 -9.91 -2.51 -3.46
C SER A 182 -9.36 -3.16 -2.20
N GLU A 183 -10.06 -3.06 -1.06
CA GLU A 183 -9.71 -3.79 0.18
C GLU A 183 -9.76 -5.31 -0.01
N PHE A 184 -10.77 -5.84 -0.71
CA PHE A 184 -10.86 -7.25 -1.06
C PHE A 184 -9.66 -7.68 -1.90
N ALA A 185 -9.36 -6.95 -2.99
CA ALA A 185 -8.25 -7.27 -3.88
C ALA A 185 -6.90 -7.21 -3.14
N ALA A 186 -6.65 -6.17 -2.35
CA ALA A 186 -5.43 -5.97 -1.60
C ALA A 186 -5.24 -7.06 -0.51
N SER A 187 -6.27 -7.35 0.28
CA SER A 187 -6.17 -8.33 1.37
C SER A 187 -5.92 -9.76 0.86
N TRP A 188 -6.55 -10.16 -0.24
CA TRP A 188 -6.33 -11.49 -0.83
C TRP A 188 -4.99 -11.61 -1.57
N LEU A 189 -4.41 -10.52 -2.08
CA LEU A 189 -3.15 -10.53 -2.82
C LEU A 189 -2.01 -11.16 -2.00
N GLY A 190 -1.82 -10.75 -0.74
CA GLY A 190 -0.75 -11.25 0.12
C GLY A 190 -0.94 -12.71 0.51
N VAL A 191 -2.19 -13.12 0.77
CA VAL A 191 -2.54 -14.52 1.04
C VAL A 191 -2.27 -15.40 -0.19
N LEU A 192 -2.56 -14.90 -1.40
CA LEU A 192 -2.22 -15.58 -2.65
C LEU A 192 -0.71 -15.63 -2.89
N ALA A 193 0.04 -14.56 -2.61
CA ALA A 193 1.50 -14.53 -2.70
C ALA A 193 2.17 -15.54 -1.77
N VAL A 194 1.86 -15.50 -0.47
CA VAL A 194 2.43 -16.39 0.55
C VAL A 194 2.07 -17.86 0.27
N SER A 195 0.80 -18.14 -0.04
CA SER A 195 0.38 -19.50 -0.39
C SER A 195 1.00 -20.00 -1.69
N GLY A 196 1.18 -19.14 -2.70
CA GLY A 196 1.83 -19.44 -3.97
C GLY A 196 3.29 -19.84 -3.78
N VAL A 197 4.06 -19.02 -3.05
CA VAL A 197 5.47 -19.30 -2.71
C VAL A 197 5.58 -20.61 -1.93
N TYR A 198 4.74 -20.83 -0.92
CA TYR A 198 4.76 -22.08 -0.15
C TYR A 198 4.51 -23.32 -1.01
N LEU A 199 3.51 -23.28 -1.89
CA LEU A 199 3.17 -24.37 -2.80
C LEU A 199 4.28 -24.62 -3.82
N TRP A 200 4.91 -23.56 -4.32
CA TRP A 200 6.04 -23.64 -5.24
C TRP A 200 7.28 -24.24 -4.57
N TRP A 201 7.63 -23.77 -3.37
CA TRP A 201 8.72 -24.29 -2.55
C TRP A 201 8.51 -25.76 -2.19
N LYS A 202 7.29 -26.17 -1.80
CA LYS A 202 6.95 -27.59 -1.58
C LYS A 202 7.12 -28.44 -2.84
N ARG A 203 6.76 -27.91 -4.01
CA ARG A 203 6.94 -28.60 -5.31
C ARG A 203 8.41 -28.76 -5.69
N GLN A 204 9.23 -27.74 -5.45
CA GLN A 204 10.66 -27.74 -5.81
C GLN A 204 11.53 -28.51 -4.81
N ARG A 205 11.17 -28.55 -3.52
CA ARG A 205 11.83 -29.41 -2.51
C ARG A 205 11.77 -30.91 -2.80
N SER A 206 10.97 -31.34 -3.78
CA SER A 206 10.94 -32.72 -4.27
C SER A 206 12.09 -33.07 -5.25
N GLY A 207 13.01 -32.14 -5.52
CA GLY A 207 14.20 -32.36 -6.35
C GLY A 207 15.49 -31.80 -5.73
N THR A 208 16.63 -32.25 -6.25
CA THR A 208 17.98 -31.83 -5.83
C THR A 208 18.37 -30.49 -6.49
N GLY A 209 18.64 -29.47 -5.66
CA GLY A 209 18.98 -28.10 -6.10
C GLY A 209 17.97 -27.07 -5.59
N ARG A 210 18.15 -26.61 -4.34
CA ARG A 210 17.06 -26.10 -3.49
C ARG A 210 16.56 -24.66 -3.74
N SER A 211 17.31 -23.84 -4.48
CA SER A 211 16.95 -22.42 -4.73
C SER A 211 16.94 -22.06 -6.22
N ALA A 212 18.02 -22.34 -6.95
CA ALA A 212 18.13 -22.04 -8.38
C ALA A 212 17.07 -22.75 -9.25
N SER A 213 16.45 -23.83 -8.77
CA SER A 213 15.33 -24.51 -9.44
C SER A 213 14.03 -23.70 -9.44
N MET A 214 13.86 -22.74 -8.51
CA MET A 214 12.62 -21.98 -8.34
C MET A 214 12.33 -21.00 -9.47
N LEU A 215 13.36 -20.54 -10.17
CA LEU A 215 13.24 -19.63 -11.32
C LEU A 215 13.41 -20.36 -12.66
N LYS A 216 13.64 -21.69 -12.66
CA LYS A 216 13.77 -22.47 -13.91
C LYS A 216 12.43 -22.61 -14.63
N VAL A 217 12.35 -22.05 -15.84
CA VAL A 217 11.18 -22.20 -16.71
C VAL A 217 11.51 -23.03 -17.96
N SER A 218 10.99 -24.26 -18.00
CA SER A 218 11.15 -25.17 -19.14
C SER A 218 9.95 -26.12 -19.26
N GLY A 219 9.82 -26.85 -20.37
CA GLY A 219 8.72 -27.78 -20.65
C GLY A 219 7.72 -27.24 -21.68
N ARG A 220 6.63 -27.99 -21.91
CA ARG A 220 5.61 -27.70 -22.95
C ARG A 220 4.19 -27.61 -22.36
N GLY A 221 3.31 -26.87 -23.07
CA GLY A 221 1.90 -26.66 -22.71
C GLY A 221 1.69 -26.23 -21.26
N ARG A 222 0.72 -26.86 -20.59
CA ARG A 222 0.34 -26.58 -19.19
C ARG A 222 1.49 -26.67 -18.19
N THR A 223 2.50 -27.52 -18.43
CA THR A 223 3.67 -27.62 -17.53
C THR A 223 4.56 -26.37 -17.60
N ARG A 224 4.71 -25.77 -18.79
CA ARG A 224 5.45 -24.52 -19.01
C ARG A 224 4.74 -23.34 -18.33
N ASN A 225 3.41 -23.24 -18.50
CA ASN A 225 2.62 -22.19 -17.86
C ASN A 225 2.67 -22.29 -16.33
N LEU A 226 2.63 -23.50 -15.77
CA LEU A 226 2.70 -23.71 -14.31
C LEU A 226 4.07 -23.33 -13.75
N ARG A 227 5.14 -23.59 -14.52
CA ARG A 227 6.50 -23.18 -14.16
C ARG A 227 6.69 -21.66 -14.26
N TRP A 228 6.18 -21.02 -15.30
CA TRP A 228 6.16 -19.55 -15.40
C TRP A 228 5.39 -18.91 -14.24
N HIS A 229 4.18 -19.36 -13.95
CA HIS A 229 3.35 -18.79 -12.88
C HIS A 229 4.01 -18.98 -11.50
N GLY A 230 4.61 -20.14 -11.23
CA GLY A 230 5.37 -20.38 -9.99
C GLY A 230 6.64 -19.52 -9.87
N ALA A 231 7.44 -19.44 -10.94
CA ALA A 231 8.68 -18.65 -10.95
C ALA A 231 8.40 -17.14 -10.83
N LEU A 232 7.50 -16.61 -11.67
CA LEU A 232 7.12 -15.19 -11.68
C LEU A 232 6.42 -14.80 -10.37
N GLY A 233 5.49 -15.61 -9.88
CA GLY A 233 4.82 -15.36 -8.60
C GLY A 233 5.77 -15.38 -7.41
N THR A 234 6.86 -16.17 -7.48
CA THR A 234 7.91 -16.16 -6.45
C THR A 234 8.80 -14.93 -6.56
N ALA A 235 9.19 -14.53 -7.77
CA ALA A 235 9.98 -13.31 -7.99
C ALA A 235 9.24 -12.04 -7.56
N LEU A 236 7.92 -11.97 -7.80
CA LEU A 236 7.07 -10.84 -7.43
C LEU A 236 6.58 -10.88 -5.98
N ALA A 237 6.81 -11.97 -5.23
CA ALA A 237 6.17 -12.21 -3.94
C ALA A 237 6.42 -11.09 -2.92
N LEU A 238 7.64 -10.57 -2.84
CA LEU A 238 7.98 -9.48 -1.93
C LEU A 238 7.23 -8.19 -2.29
N GLY A 239 7.12 -7.86 -3.58
CA GLY A 239 6.33 -6.72 -4.06
C GLY A 239 4.84 -6.88 -3.81
N MET A 240 4.28 -8.07 -4.03
CA MET A 240 2.87 -8.36 -3.72
C MET A 240 2.56 -8.27 -2.22
N ILE A 241 3.47 -8.72 -1.35
CA ILE A 241 3.36 -8.58 0.11
C ILE A 241 3.48 -7.11 0.53
N PHE A 242 4.42 -6.36 -0.05
CA PHE A 242 4.55 -4.92 0.16
C PHE A 242 3.28 -4.17 -0.23
N PHE A 243 2.71 -4.43 -1.41
CA PHE A 243 1.43 -3.85 -1.85
C PHE A 243 0.23 -4.27 -0.98
N THR A 244 0.23 -5.49 -0.45
CA THR A 244 -0.79 -5.92 0.52
C THR A 244 -0.70 -5.09 1.80
N PHE A 245 0.49 -4.99 2.38
CA PHE A 245 0.69 -4.27 3.64
C PHE A 245 0.37 -2.78 3.49
N THR A 246 0.88 -2.14 2.45
CA THR A 246 0.66 -0.72 2.19
C THR A 246 -0.77 -0.43 1.73
N GLY A 247 -1.31 -1.17 0.76
CA GLY A 247 -2.69 -0.99 0.28
C GLY A 247 -3.74 -1.15 1.40
N LEU A 248 -3.49 -2.02 2.39
CA LEU A 248 -4.40 -2.18 3.51
C LEU A 248 -4.42 -1.02 4.49
N THR A 249 -3.35 -0.22 4.62
CA THR A 249 -3.44 0.98 5.45
C THR A 249 -4.51 1.93 4.90
N TRP A 250 -4.67 2.02 3.57
CA TRP A 250 -5.64 2.90 2.89
C TRP A 250 -7.04 2.33 2.67
N SER A 251 -7.25 1.06 2.99
CA SER A 251 -8.54 0.40 2.88
C SER A 251 -9.59 0.96 3.86
N SER A 252 -10.87 0.67 3.63
CA SER A 252 -11.96 1.26 4.42
C SER A 252 -12.02 0.71 5.85
N VAL A 253 -11.95 -0.62 6.02
CA VAL A 253 -12.13 -1.27 7.32
C VAL A 253 -10.79 -1.62 7.94
N ALA A 254 -9.90 -2.30 7.20
CA ALA A 254 -8.57 -2.61 7.73
C ALA A 254 -7.74 -1.33 7.99
N GLY A 255 -7.89 -0.31 7.15
CA GLY A 255 -7.21 0.98 7.32
C GLY A 255 -7.64 1.72 8.58
N THR A 256 -8.93 1.74 8.90
CA THR A 256 -9.45 2.27 10.17
C THR A 256 -8.90 1.50 11.38
N ASN A 257 -8.82 0.17 11.32
CA ASN A 257 -8.24 -0.64 12.39
C ASN A 257 -6.74 -0.36 12.58
N ILE A 258 -5.99 -0.25 11.49
CA ILE A 258 -4.56 0.12 11.51
C ILE A 258 -4.38 1.54 12.08
N GLY A 259 -5.26 2.49 11.72
CA GLY A 259 -5.27 3.85 12.25
C GLY A 259 -5.44 3.88 13.77
N LYS A 260 -6.42 3.15 14.32
CA LYS A 260 -6.64 3.04 15.78
C LYS A 260 -5.39 2.54 16.51
N VAL A 261 -4.81 1.44 16.04
CA VAL A 261 -3.58 0.87 16.62
C VAL A 261 -2.40 1.86 16.52
N ARG A 262 -2.27 2.60 15.42
CA ARG A 262 -1.26 3.65 15.29
C ARG A 262 -1.46 4.78 16.30
N THR A 263 -2.71 5.18 16.58
CA THR A 263 -3.00 6.23 17.57
C THR A 263 -2.73 5.74 18.99
N GLU A 264 -3.21 4.55 19.37
CA GLU A 264 -3.00 3.95 20.70
C GLU A 264 -1.50 3.76 21.03
N LEU A 265 -0.69 3.38 20.04
CA LEU A 265 0.75 3.15 20.20
C LEU A 265 1.62 4.42 19.97
N ASN A 266 1.00 5.58 19.77
CA ASN A 266 1.68 6.86 19.44
C ASN A 266 2.59 6.78 18.19
N TRP A 267 2.12 6.09 17.14
CA TRP A 267 2.76 5.91 15.83
C TRP A 267 2.15 6.82 14.72
N ALA A 268 1.36 7.80 15.11
CA ALA A 268 0.85 8.83 14.21
C ALA A 268 1.97 9.80 13.79
N THR A 269 1.79 10.50 12.67
CA THR A 269 2.71 11.57 12.25
C THR A 269 2.52 12.77 13.18
N PRO A 270 3.58 13.26 13.85
CA PRO A 270 3.47 14.43 14.72
C PRO A 270 3.25 15.71 13.91
N LYS A 271 2.57 16.69 14.51
CA LYS A 271 2.45 18.07 14.02
C LYS A 271 3.33 18.98 14.86
N VAL A 272 3.93 20.01 14.24
CA VAL A 272 4.63 21.06 14.97
C VAL A 272 3.65 21.85 15.84
N THR A 273 4.05 22.22 17.05
CA THR A 273 3.23 22.98 17.99
C THR A 273 3.09 24.43 17.53
N THR A 274 1.86 24.90 17.32
CA THR A 274 1.57 26.26 16.83
C THR A 274 1.10 27.24 17.91
N SER A 275 0.90 26.83 19.17
CA SER A 275 0.48 27.76 20.23
C SER A 275 1.52 28.86 20.46
N LEU A 276 1.08 30.12 20.55
CA LEU A 276 1.92 31.28 20.89
C LEU A 276 1.92 31.62 22.38
N ASP A 277 0.99 31.08 23.17
CA ASP A 277 0.70 31.51 24.55
C ASP A 277 1.72 31.00 25.61
N GLY A 278 2.91 30.57 25.19
CA GLY A 278 4.01 30.10 26.06
C GLY A 278 3.75 28.78 26.79
N ALA A 279 2.50 28.37 26.95
CA ALA A 279 2.13 27.03 27.37
C ALA A 279 2.46 26.03 26.25
N ALA A 280 3.37 25.10 26.51
CA ALA A 280 3.64 23.97 25.65
C ALA A 280 2.41 23.05 25.61
N ALA A 281 1.43 23.39 24.77
CA ALA A 281 0.28 22.54 24.50
C ALA A 281 0.80 21.19 23.98
N PRO A 282 0.43 20.05 24.61
CA PRO A 282 0.87 18.74 24.14
C PRO A 282 0.45 18.58 22.68
N ALA A 283 1.39 18.10 21.84
CA ALA A 283 1.20 18.00 20.40
C ALA A 283 -0.19 17.43 20.06
N VAL A 284 -1.03 18.24 19.41
CA VAL A 284 -2.47 17.98 19.28
C VAL A 284 -2.67 16.62 18.61
N LYS A 285 -3.21 15.67 19.39
CA LYS A 285 -3.46 14.29 18.98
C LYS A 285 -4.72 14.21 18.10
N ASP A 286 -4.63 14.83 16.94
CA ASP A 286 -5.57 14.62 15.85
C ASP A 286 -5.33 13.22 15.26
N PRO A 287 -6.28 12.26 15.39
CA PRO A 287 -6.12 10.91 14.86
C PRO A 287 -6.01 10.86 13.33
N HIS A 288 -6.27 11.97 12.62
CA HIS A 288 -6.17 12.10 11.17
C HIS A 288 -4.84 12.75 10.70
N ALA A 289 -3.96 13.19 11.62
CA ALA A 289 -2.68 13.81 11.27
C ALA A 289 -1.71 12.89 10.51
N GLY A 290 -1.73 11.59 10.83
CA GLY A 290 -0.92 10.57 10.17
C GLY A 290 -1.59 9.91 8.98
N HIS A 291 -2.67 10.53 8.46
CA HIS A 291 -3.52 9.94 7.44
C HIS A 291 -3.42 10.67 6.09
N ASP A 292 -2.54 10.21 5.19
CA ASP A 292 -2.66 10.45 3.74
C ASP A 292 -3.83 9.62 3.12
N HIS A 293 -5.00 9.61 3.78
CA HIS A 293 -6.13 8.77 3.40
C HIS A 293 -7.09 9.53 2.54
N ALA A 294 -6.99 9.25 1.25
CA ALA A 294 -7.99 9.62 0.29
C ALA A 294 -9.34 8.98 0.64
N GLY A 295 -10.31 9.78 1.09
CA GLY A 295 -11.71 9.38 1.29
C GLY A 295 -12.05 8.79 2.66
N HIS A 296 -12.01 9.62 3.71
CA HIS A 296 -12.84 9.40 4.90
C HIS A 296 -13.53 10.71 5.29
N ASP A 297 -14.83 10.78 5.03
CA ASP A 297 -15.67 11.86 5.54
C ASP A 297 -16.06 11.53 6.99
N HIS A 298 -15.49 12.26 7.93
CA HIS A 298 -16.02 12.38 9.29
C HIS A 298 -16.25 13.85 9.60
N ALA A 299 -17.46 14.15 10.06
CA ALA A 299 -17.89 15.51 10.39
C ALA A 299 -17.00 16.09 11.49
N GLY A 300 -16.83 17.41 11.46
CA GLY A 300 -16.02 18.12 12.45
C GLY A 300 -16.54 17.87 13.87
N HIS A 301 -15.64 17.45 14.76
CA HIS A 301 -15.85 17.63 16.18
C HIS A 301 -15.40 19.04 16.56
N ASP A 302 -16.36 19.94 16.76
CA ASP A 302 -16.12 21.21 17.43
C ASP A 302 -15.55 20.95 18.82
N HIS A 303 -14.29 21.30 19.02
CA HIS A 303 -13.73 21.46 20.36
C HIS A 303 -14.02 22.88 20.86
N SER A 304 -15.29 23.10 21.21
CA SER A 304 -15.73 24.31 21.91
C SER A 304 -15.09 24.36 23.30
N GLY A 305 -14.04 25.17 23.47
CA GLY A 305 -13.46 25.42 24.78
C GLY A 305 -12.00 25.83 24.77
N HIS A 306 -11.73 27.10 24.49
CA HIS A 306 -11.07 28.04 25.42
C HIS A 306 -10.76 29.36 24.71
N SER A 307 -11.68 30.33 24.77
CA SER A 307 -11.39 31.70 24.36
C SER A 307 -10.48 32.39 25.37
N ALA A 308 -9.18 32.15 25.27
CA ALA A 308 -8.21 33.19 25.63
C ALA A 308 -8.30 34.29 24.57
N THR A 309 -8.47 35.54 24.99
CA THR A 309 -8.46 36.70 24.08
C THR A 309 -7.02 36.99 23.64
N ALA A 310 -6.51 36.18 22.71
CA ALA A 310 -5.29 36.49 21.99
C ALA A 310 -5.46 37.84 21.28
N ALA A 311 -4.42 38.69 21.35
CA ALA A 311 -4.46 39.98 20.69
C ALA A 311 -4.66 39.80 19.17
N PRO A 312 -5.50 40.62 18.51
CA PRO A 312 -5.67 40.54 17.05
C PRO A 312 -4.33 40.82 16.36
N SER A 313 -4.01 40.03 15.32
CA SER A 313 -2.77 40.15 14.57
C SER A 313 -2.64 41.53 13.93
N LYS A 314 -1.44 42.11 13.99
CA LYS A 314 -1.20 43.48 13.51
C LYS A 314 -1.05 43.58 11.99
N LEU A 315 -0.70 42.47 11.34
CA LEU A 315 -0.51 42.39 9.90
C LEU A 315 -1.64 41.60 9.21
N SER A 316 -1.91 41.92 7.94
CA SER A 316 -2.78 41.13 7.07
C SER A 316 -2.17 39.74 6.83
N LEU A 317 -3.01 38.74 6.50
CA LEU A 317 -2.52 37.39 6.16
C LEU A 317 -1.51 37.43 4.99
N ALA A 318 -1.74 38.29 4.00
CA ALA A 318 -0.84 38.52 2.88
C ALA A 318 0.53 39.07 3.35
N ALA A 319 0.57 40.13 4.17
CA ALA A 319 1.79 40.68 4.75
C ALA A 319 2.55 39.67 5.63
N GLN A 320 1.83 38.90 6.46
CA GLN A 320 2.41 37.81 7.25
C GLN A 320 3.05 36.74 6.35
N SER A 321 2.43 36.42 5.20
CA SER A 321 2.97 35.40 4.28
C SER A 321 4.36 35.75 3.74
N THR A 322 4.66 37.04 3.49
CA THR A 322 6.00 37.49 3.08
C THR A 322 7.04 37.20 4.17
N LYS A 323 6.70 37.53 5.43
CA LYS A 323 7.58 37.27 6.58
C LYS A 323 7.83 35.78 6.79
N VAL A 324 6.74 34.99 6.79
CA VAL A 324 6.81 33.54 7.01
C VAL A 324 7.55 32.83 5.87
N ALA A 325 7.37 33.26 4.62
CA ALA A 325 8.13 32.74 3.47
C ALA A 325 9.63 33.06 3.57
N ALA A 326 9.99 34.27 4.00
CA ALA A 326 11.39 34.66 4.21
C ALA A 326 12.05 33.82 5.32
N THR A 327 11.40 33.68 6.48
CA THR A 327 11.90 32.81 7.58
C THR A 327 11.98 31.35 7.15
N ALA A 328 11.00 30.84 6.39
CA ALA A 328 11.02 29.48 5.88
C ALA A 328 12.21 29.23 4.93
N ALA A 329 12.55 30.20 4.08
CA ALA A 329 13.68 30.09 3.15
C ALA A 329 15.06 30.05 3.83
N THR A 330 15.18 30.50 5.08
CA THR A 330 16.41 30.39 5.89
C THR A 330 16.47 29.14 6.77
N GLU A 331 15.32 28.56 7.12
CA GLU A 331 15.21 27.47 8.10
C GLU A 331 14.97 26.08 7.47
N LEU A 332 14.40 26.03 6.26
CA LEU A 332 14.00 24.80 5.57
C LEU A 332 14.58 24.76 4.15
N ARG A 333 14.60 23.58 3.52
CA ARG A 333 14.93 23.45 2.09
C ARG A 333 13.80 24.03 1.24
N SER A 334 14.12 24.35 -0.01
CA SER A 334 13.14 24.75 -1.04
C SER A 334 11.99 23.75 -1.17
N GLY A 335 10.85 24.18 -1.71
CA GLY A 335 9.64 23.35 -1.73
C GLY A 335 9.02 23.20 -0.33
N VAL A 336 8.22 24.18 0.09
CA VAL A 336 7.49 24.19 1.37
C VAL A 336 5.98 24.43 1.15
N THR A 337 5.16 24.03 2.11
CA THR A 337 3.77 24.49 2.24
C THR A 337 3.65 25.27 3.55
N LEU A 338 3.26 26.54 3.43
CA LEU A 338 2.88 27.42 4.54
C LEU A 338 1.38 27.24 4.79
N ARG A 339 0.97 27.14 6.05
CA ARG A 339 -0.44 27.15 6.46
C ARG A 339 -0.69 28.30 7.43
N PRO A 340 -1.68 29.16 7.15
CA PRO A 340 -2.09 30.19 8.10
C PRO A 340 -2.64 29.55 9.39
N PRO A 341 -2.58 30.27 10.52
CA PRO A 341 -3.23 29.83 11.76
C PRO A 341 -4.73 29.65 11.54
N SER A 342 -5.32 28.59 12.11
CA SER A 342 -6.77 28.37 12.05
C SER A 342 -7.55 29.14 13.11
N GLU A 343 -6.86 29.59 14.17
CA GLU A 343 -7.43 30.27 15.34
C GLU A 343 -6.50 31.42 15.77
N ALA A 344 -7.03 32.40 16.50
CA ALA A 344 -6.20 33.44 17.11
C ALA A 344 -5.25 32.84 18.17
N GLY A 345 -4.08 33.43 18.36
CA GLY A 345 -3.05 32.90 19.28
C GLY A 345 -2.24 31.72 18.70
N GLN A 346 -2.40 31.40 17.42
CA GLN A 346 -1.59 30.38 16.73
C GLN A 346 -0.58 30.99 15.76
N ALA A 347 0.58 30.32 15.66
CA ALA A 347 1.61 30.53 14.65
C ALA A 347 1.22 29.90 13.31
N TRP A 348 1.84 30.38 12.23
CA TRP A 348 1.83 29.69 10.95
C TRP A 348 2.59 28.36 11.06
N SER A 349 2.08 27.31 10.43
CA SER A 349 2.80 26.04 10.29
C SER A 349 3.44 25.98 8.91
N VAL A 350 4.75 25.75 8.84
CA VAL A 350 5.47 25.55 7.58
C VAL A 350 6.08 24.16 7.56
N MET A 351 5.84 23.41 6.48
CA MET A 351 6.34 22.05 6.32
C MET A 351 6.99 21.87 4.95
N GLU A 352 8.13 21.18 4.90
CA GLU A 352 8.75 20.79 3.63
C GLU A 352 7.83 19.87 2.82
N ASN A 353 7.71 20.13 1.52
CA ASN A 353 6.92 19.34 0.59
C ASN A 353 7.56 17.96 0.38
N ARG A 354 6.73 16.91 0.27
CA ARG A 354 7.19 15.62 -0.26
C ARG A 354 7.60 15.78 -1.72
N GLN A 355 8.81 15.34 -2.03
CA GLN A 355 9.44 15.45 -3.35
C GLN A 355 10.27 14.19 -3.62
N ALA A 356 10.62 13.96 -4.89
CA ALA A 356 11.55 12.89 -5.24
C ALA A 356 12.90 13.07 -4.54
N TYR A 357 13.48 11.96 -4.07
CA TYR A 357 14.75 11.87 -3.35
C TYR A 357 14.79 12.54 -1.97
N ARG A 358 13.73 13.24 -1.55
CA ARG A 358 13.57 13.80 -0.19
C ARG A 358 12.92 12.77 0.73
N LYS A 359 13.69 12.20 1.66
CA LYS A 359 13.25 11.08 2.53
C LYS A 359 12.72 11.54 3.89
N ASP A 360 12.95 12.80 4.20
CA ASP A 360 12.77 13.47 5.47
C ASP A 360 12.07 14.80 5.21
N ASN A 361 11.09 15.17 6.03
CA ASN A 361 10.31 16.39 5.88
C ASN A 361 10.24 17.10 7.23
N ASN A 362 11.02 18.17 7.38
CA ASN A 362 11.03 19.00 8.57
C ASN A 362 9.87 20.00 8.56
N SER A 363 9.52 20.50 9.73
CA SER A 363 8.49 21.54 9.90
C SER A 363 8.84 22.51 11.01
N ILE A 364 8.36 23.75 10.89
CA ILE A 364 8.54 24.83 11.84
C ILE A 364 7.21 25.53 12.10
N ALA A 365 7.09 26.17 13.26
CA ALA A 365 6.04 27.13 13.56
C ALA A 365 6.65 28.54 13.54
N VAL A 366 5.99 29.49 12.86
CA VAL A 366 6.48 30.86 12.71
C VAL A 366 5.39 31.85 13.13
N ASN A 367 5.72 32.77 14.02
CA ASN A 367 4.84 33.89 14.37
C ASN A 367 4.77 34.86 13.17
N GLY A 368 3.58 35.01 12.59
CA GLY A 368 3.37 35.81 11.38
C GLY A 368 3.61 37.31 11.57
N ASP A 369 3.43 37.83 12.79
CA ASP A 369 3.65 39.25 13.09
C ASP A 369 5.13 39.56 13.37
N THR A 370 5.86 38.67 14.06
CA THR A 370 7.25 38.91 14.52
C THR A 370 8.34 38.24 13.67
N SER A 371 8.00 37.32 12.78
CA SER A 371 8.91 36.42 12.05
C SER A 371 9.66 35.38 12.91
N GLU A 372 9.34 35.30 14.21
CA GLU A 372 9.99 34.40 15.16
C GLU A 372 9.62 32.93 14.93
N VAL A 373 10.62 32.03 14.97
CA VAL A 373 10.39 30.58 14.89
C VAL A 373 10.11 30.04 16.29
N THR A 374 8.83 29.82 16.60
CA THR A 374 8.35 29.44 17.93
C THR A 374 8.50 27.95 18.24
N ALA A 375 8.54 27.10 17.22
CA ALA A 375 8.82 25.67 17.36
C ALA A 375 9.48 25.09 16.11
N ARG A 376 10.24 24.00 16.29
CA ARG A 376 10.83 23.19 15.23
C ARG A 376 10.50 21.72 15.50
N LEU A 377 10.25 20.96 14.45
CA LEU A 377 10.00 19.52 14.49
C LEU A 377 10.75 18.88 13.30
N ALA A 378 11.87 18.23 13.58
CA ALA A 378 12.62 17.53 12.55
C ALA A 378 12.00 16.15 12.30
N PHE A 379 12.20 15.62 11.09
CA PHE A 379 11.76 14.27 10.74
C PHE A 379 12.43 13.19 11.60
N ALA A 380 13.66 13.45 12.06
CA ALA A 380 14.40 12.56 12.97
C ALA A 380 13.69 12.37 14.32
N ASP A 381 12.94 13.36 14.79
CA ASP A 381 12.21 13.34 16.06
C ASP A 381 10.86 12.58 15.95
N TRP A 382 10.46 12.19 14.74
CA TRP A 382 9.22 11.44 14.54
C TRP A 382 9.36 10.01 15.09
N PRO A 383 8.28 9.41 15.65
CA PRO A 383 8.27 8.00 16.00
C PRO A 383 8.73 7.13 14.81
N LEU A 384 9.58 6.13 15.05
CA LEU A 384 10.13 5.28 13.97
C LEU A 384 9.04 4.65 13.09
N ALA A 385 7.90 4.29 13.67
CA ALA A 385 6.74 3.78 12.94
C ALA A 385 6.10 4.83 12.01
N ALA A 386 6.10 6.11 12.38
CA ALA A 386 5.66 7.21 11.52
C ALA A 386 6.65 7.48 10.38
N GLN A 387 7.96 7.46 10.65
CA GLN A 387 9.01 7.56 9.62
C GLN A 387 8.88 6.41 8.60
N ALA A 388 8.81 5.17 9.09
CA ALA A 388 8.64 3.98 8.25
C ALA A 388 7.34 4.03 7.43
N THR A 389 6.23 4.47 8.03
CA THR A 389 4.97 4.67 7.31
C THR A 389 5.14 5.70 6.19
N ALA A 390 5.75 6.85 6.46
CA ALA A 390 5.99 7.87 5.43
C ALA A 390 6.86 7.35 4.27
N TRP A 391 7.91 6.57 4.53
CA TRP A 391 8.72 5.94 3.47
C TRP A 391 7.94 4.89 2.67
N MET A 392 7.20 4.01 3.34
CA MET A 392 6.38 2.99 2.68
C MET A 392 5.29 3.61 1.80
N ILE A 393 4.69 4.71 2.25
CA ILE A 393 3.74 5.52 1.48
C ILE A 393 4.41 6.07 0.22
N GLN A 394 5.54 6.75 0.35
CA GLN A 394 6.25 7.33 -0.80
C GLN A 394 6.80 6.28 -1.78
N LEU A 395 7.17 5.10 -1.29
CA LEU A 395 7.52 3.96 -2.14
C LEU A 395 6.31 3.46 -2.93
N HIS A 396 5.17 3.24 -2.28
CA HIS A 396 3.94 2.78 -2.93
C HIS A 396 3.40 3.80 -3.95
N MET A 397 3.43 5.09 -3.63
CA MET A 397 2.92 6.17 -4.49
C MET A 397 3.84 6.54 -5.68
N GLY A 398 4.99 5.88 -5.83
CA GLY A 398 5.92 6.20 -6.93
C GLY A 398 6.74 7.48 -6.73
N THR A 399 6.66 8.13 -5.57
CA THR A 399 7.26 9.46 -5.36
C THR A 399 8.67 9.43 -4.78
N MET A 400 9.02 8.45 -3.93
CA MET A 400 10.26 8.50 -3.11
C MET A 400 11.56 8.68 -3.91
N LEU A 401 11.68 8.03 -5.07
CA LEU A 401 12.87 8.09 -5.94
C LEU A 401 12.50 8.56 -7.36
N GLY A 402 11.41 9.30 -7.52
CA GLY A 402 10.93 9.75 -8.83
C GLY A 402 10.73 8.60 -9.83
N LEU A 403 11.07 8.85 -11.10
CA LEU A 403 10.86 7.92 -12.21
C LEU A 403 11.41 6.49 -11.98
N PRO A 404 12.63 6.26 -11.43
CA PRO A 404 13.08 4.93 -11.01
C PRO A 404 12.09 4.16 -10.13
N ASN A 405 11.43 4.81 -9.18
CA ASN A 405 10.42 4.15 -8.34
C ASN A 405 9.17 3.78 -9.16
N GLN A 406 8.69 4.70 -9.99
CA GLN A 406 7.54 4.48 -10.87
C GLN A 406 7.77 3.32 -11.85
N ILE A 407 8.99 3.20 -12.40
CA ILE A 407 9.39 2.08 -13.26
C ILE A 407 9.33 0.74 -12.50
N VAL A 408 9.85 0.70 -11.26
CA VAL A 408 9.78 -0.52 -10.42
C VAL A 408 8.33 -0.91 -10.13
N LEU A 409 7.47 0.06 -9.75
CA LEU A 409 6.04 -0.18 -9.55
C LEU A 409 5.36 -0.67 -10.83
N GLY A 410 5.66 -0.06 -11.97
CA GLY A 410 5.11 -0.45 -13.27
C GLY A 410 5.52 -1.86 -13.68
N LEU A 411 6.79 -2.24 -13.48
CA LEU A 411 7.29 -3.60 -13.70
C LEU A 411 6.62 -4.62 -12.77
N LEU A 412 6.38 -4.27 -11.50
CA LEU A 412 5.62 -5.11 -10.57
C LEU A 412 4.17 -5.29 -11.04
N ALA A 413 3.49 -4.20 -11.44
CA ALA A 413 2.11 -4.23 -11.91
C ALA A 413 1.95 -5.03 -13.21
N VAL A 414 2.80 -4.82 -14.21
CA VAL A 414 2.86 -5.63 -15.45
C VAL A 414 3.18 -7.09 -15.12
N GLY A 415 4.08 -7.34 -14.18
CA GLY A 415 4.37 -8.69 -13.68
C GLY A 415 3.14 -9.38 -13.08
N ILE A 416 2.36 -8.68 -12.26
CA ILE A 416 1.11 -9.20 -11.65
C ILE A 416 0.04 -9.44 -12.72
N ILE A 417 -0.11 -8.54 -13.70
CA ILE A 417 -0.99 -8.72 -14.87
C ILE A 417 -0.63 -10.02 -15.62
N ILE A 418 0.65 -10.22 -15.95
CA ILE A 418 1.13 -11.45 -16.61
C ILE A 418 0.89 -12.68 -15.72
N LEU A 419 1.10 -12.57 -14.40
CA LEU A 419 0.89 -13.65 -13.44
C LEU A 419 -0.59 -14.08 -13.39
N VAL A 420 -1.50 -13.11 -13.38
CA VAL A 420 -2.96 -13.31 -13.41
C VAL A 420 -3.39 -13.95 -14.72
N VAL A 421 -2.99 -13.40 -15.87
CA VAL A 421 -3.31 -13.96 -17.19
C VAL A 421 -2.84 -15.42 -17.28
N ARG A 422 -1.61 -15.72 -16.84
CA ARG A 422 -1.09 -17.09 -16.77
C ARG A 422 -1.85 -17.99 -15.79
N GLY A 423 -2.35 -17.43 -14.68
CA GLY A 423 -3.25 -18.13 -13.75
C GLY A 423 -4.56 -18.55 -14.43
N TYR A 424 -5.18 -17.64 -15.18
CA TYR A 424 -6.38 -17.93 -15.98
C TYR A 424 -6.12 -18.93 -17.12
N MET A 425 -4.96 -18.85 -17.80
CA MET A 425 -4.56 -19.88 -18.77
C MET A 425 -4.39 -21.27 -18.11
N LEU A 426 -3.91 -21.34 -16.87
CA LEU A 426 -3.79 -22.60 -16.14
C LEU A 426 -5.13 -23.16 -15.67
N TRP A 427 -6.12 -22.30 -15.45
CA TRP A 427 -7.50 -22.69 -15.19
C TRP A 427 -8.21 -23.19 -16.46
N SER A 428 -8.10 -22.48 -17.59
CA SER A 428 -8.69 -22.94 -18.85
C SER A 428 -8.07 -24.25 -19.33
N GLN A 429 -6.74 -24.41 -19.19
CA GLN A 429 -6.03 -25.68 -19.45
C GLN A 429 -6.34 -26.82 -18.46
N ARG A 430 -7.19 -26.60 -17.44
CA ARG A 430 -7.75 -27.65 -16.56
C ARG A 430 -9.20 -27.98 -16.87
N ARG A 431 -9.86 -27.20 -17.73
CA ARG A 431 -11.30 -27.29 -18.00
C ARG A 431 -11.56 -28.37 -19.05
N PRO A 432 -12.30 -29.44 -18.73
CA PRO A 432 -12.69 -30.43 -19.73
C PRO A 432 -13.54 -29.77 -20.81
N GLN A 433 -13.40 -30.23 -22.05
CA GLN A 433 -14.18 -29.73 -23.18
C GLN A 433 -15.68 -29.93 -22.90
N GLY A 434 -16.49 -28.88 -23.09
CA GLY A 434 -17.92 -28.89 -22.78
C GLY A 434 -18.32 -28.56 -21.33
N GLN A 435 -17.40 -28.38 -20.38
CA GLN A 435 -17.75 -27.98 -19.01
C GLN A 435 -17.65 -26.47 -18.78
N LEU A 436 -18.54 -25.90 -17.95
CA LEU A 436 -18.52 -24.47 -17.58
C LEU A 436 -17.47 -24.11 -16.51
N VAL A 437 -16.98 -25.07 -15.73
CA VAL A 437 -16.01 -24.85 -14.65
C VAL A 437 -14.96 -25.95 -14.68
N ALA A 438 -13.68 -25.61 -14.49
CA ALA A 438 -12.60 -26.58 -14.41
C ALA A 438 -12.67 -27.44 -13.14
N ASP A 439 -12.25 -28.71 -13.22
CA ASP A 439 -12.31 -29.61 -12.07
C ASP A 439 -11.40 -29.13 -10.92
N ALA A 440 -12.03 -28.99 -9.75
CA ALA A 440 -11.40 -28.49 -8.54
C ALA A 440 -10.26 -29.40 -8.06
N PRO A 441 -9.18 -28.86 -7.46
CA PRO A 441 -8.17 -29.66 -6.79
C PRO A 441 -8.80 -30.59 -5.75
N ALA A 442 -8.49 -31.89 -5.82
CA ALA A 442 -9.08 -32.91 -4.95
C ALA A 442 -8.96 -32.57 -3.45
N ARG A 443 -10.06 -32.74 -2.71
CA ARG A 443 -10.17 -32.53 -1.26
C ARG A 443 -9.28 -33.52 -0.50
N ALA A 444 -8.81 -33.10 0.68
CA ALA A 444 -8.35 -34.02 1.72
C ALA A 444 -9.57 -34.78 2.31
N ARG A 445 -9.47 -36.11 2.51
CA ARG A 445 -10.56 -36.91 3.11
C ARG A 445 -10.70 -36.63 4.61
N GLY A 446 -11.82 -37.01 5.25
CA GLY A 446 -12.14 -36.61 6.64
C GLY A 446 -11.06 -36.92 7.68
N ALA A 447 -10.35 -38.04 7.56
CA ALA A 447 -9.22 -38.42 8.43
C ALA A 447 -7.96 -37.54 8.27
N GLU A 448 -7.93 -36.62 7.30
CA GLU A 448 -6.79 -35.76 6.96
C GLU A 448 -6.80 -34.40 7.69
N LEU A 449 -7.81 -34.12 8.52
CA LEU A 449 -7.96 -32.87 9.30
C LEU A 449 -6.95 -32.72 10.46
N ARG A 450 -5.93 -33.59 10.54
CA ARG A 450 -4.85 -33.48 11.54
C ARG A 450 -3.85 -32.41 11.10
N PHE A 451 -4.13 -31.16 11.47
CA PHE A 451 -3.16 -30.08 11.35
C PHE A 451 -1.97 -30.35 12.29
N GLY A 452 -0.77 -30.51 11.73
CA GLY A 452 0.46 -30.34 12.52
C GLY A 452 0.63 -28.87 12.94
N VAL A 453 1.59 -28.57 13.82
CA VAL A 453 1.83 -27.22 14.38
C VAL A 453 1.81 -26.12 13.31
N ALA A 454 2.50 -26.31 12.17
CA ALA A 454 2.51 -25.34 11.08
C ALA A 454 1.13 -25.08 10.42
N GLY A 455 0.21 -26.05 10.46
CA GLY A 455 -1.17 -25.88 10.01
C GLY A 455 -2.02 -25.12 11.03
N ILE A 456 -1.82 -25.38 12.33
CA ILE A 456 -2.47 -24.62 13.42
C ILE A 456 -2.03 -23.16 13.37
N LEU A 457 -0.71 -22.90 13.30
CA LEU A 457 -0.16 -21.55 13.19
C LEU A 457 -0.66 -20.81 11.93
N ALA A 458 -0.84 -21.50 10.80
CA ALA A 458 -1.41 -20.89 9.60
C ALA A 458 -2.89 -20.50 9.78
N VAL A 459 -3.69 -21.32 10.48
CA VAL A 459 -5.09 -21.00 10.81
C VAL A 459 -5.18 -19.85 11.81
N VAL A 460 -4.39 -19.89 12.88
CA VAL A 460 -4.32 -18.80 13.88
C VAL A 460 -3.87 -17.49 13.23
N GLY A 461 -2.84 -17.53 12.37
CA GLY A 461 -2.39 -16.37 11.61
C GLY A 461 -3.44 -15.82 10.65
N MET A 462 -4.21 -16.68 9.97
CA MET A 462 -5.34 -16.25 9.14
C MET A 462 -6.48 -15.63 9.96
N ILE A 463 -6.76 -16.14 11.16
CA ILE A 463 -7.77 -15.59 12.07
C ILE A 463 -7.32 -14.22 12.58
N ALA A 464 -6.08 -14.09 13.07
CA ALA A 464 -5.50 -12.82 13.50
C ALA A 464 -5.51 -11.79 12.35
N TYR A 465 -5.11 -12.19 11.14
CA TYR A 465 -5.19 -11.34 9.97
C TYR A 465 -6.63 -10.95 9.62
N GLY A 466 -7.60 -11.86 9.79
CA GLY A 466 -9.02 -11.57 9.61
C GLY A 466 -9.62 -10.58 10.62
N PHE A 467 -9.05 -10.45 11.83
CA PHE A 467 -9.41 -9.37 12.76
C PHE A 467 -8.85 -8.02 12.30
N PHE A 468 -7.61 -7.98 11.82
CA PHE A 468 -7.02 -6.75 11.28
C PHE A 468 -7.65 -6.31 9.95
N ALA A 469 -7.99 -7.26 9.08
CA ALA A 469 -8.66 -7.04 7.79
C ALA A 469 -10.02 -7.80 7.73
N PRO A 470 -11.11 -7.23 8.27
CA PRO A 470 -12.40 -7.89 8.37
C PRO A 470 -13.00 -8.31 7.02
N VAL A 471 -12.76 -7.56 5.95
CA VAL A 471 -13.20 -7.95 4.59
C VAL A 471 -12.58 -9.28 4.18
N PHE A 472 -11.30 -9.52 4.48
CA PHE A 472 -10.70 -10.85 4.30
C PHE A 472 -11.30 -11.89 5.23
N GLY A 473 -11.47 -11.58 6.52
CA GLY A 473 -12.03 -12.53 7.50
C GLY A 473 -13.40 -13.07 7.08
N VAL A 474 -14.33 -12.16 6.76
CA VAL A 474 -15.70 -12.49 6.32
C VAL A 474 -15.70 -13.25 5.00
N THR A 475 -14.91 -12.81 4.02
CA THR A 475 -14.90 -13.45 2.69
C THR A 475 -14.16 -14.78 2.67
N CYS A 476 -13.18 -14.97 3.55
CA CYS A 476 -12.54 -16.26 3.79
C CYS A 476 -13.52 -17.24 4.43
N LEU A 477 -14.30 -16.80 5.43
CA LEU A 477 -15.37 -17.61 6.03
C LEU A 477 -16.44 -18.00 4.99
N ALA A 478 -16.92 -17.05 4.20
CA ALA A 478 -17.86 -17.31 3.10
C ALA A 478 -17.29 -18.32 2.09
N PHE A 479 -16.02 -18.17 1.71
CA PHE A 479 -15.33 -19.13 0.84
C PHE A 479 -15.30 -20.55 1.46
N LEU A 480 -15.00 -20.68 2.76
CA LEU A 480 -14.98 -21.96 3.45
C LEU A 480 -16.38 -22.61 3.47
N VAL A 481 -17.43 -21.84 3.77
CA VAL A 481 -18.83 -22.31 3.78
C VAL A 481 -19.26 -22.78 2.39
N CYS A 482 -19.10 -21.94 1.36
CA CYS A 482 -19.43 -22.29 -0.03
C CYS A 482 -18.65 -23.52 -0.52
N SER A 483 -17.37 -23.63 -0.14
CA SER A 483 -16.52 -24.79 -0.45
C SER A 483 -17.01 -26.08 0.20
N VAL A 484 -17.60 -26.02 1.40
CA VAL A 484 -18.24 -27.17 2.07
C VAL A 484 -19.57 -27.53 1.39
N ILE A 485 -20.44 -26.54 1.14
CA ILE A 485 -21.74 -26.75 0.47
C ILE A 485 -21.56 -27.40 -0.91
N TRP A 486 -20.63 -26.88 -1.72
CA TRP A 486 -20.29 -27.43 -3.03
C TRP A 486 -19.88 -28.91 -2.97
N ASP A 487 -19.06 -29.27 -1.99
CA ASP A 487 -18.63 -30.66 -1.78
C ASP A 487 -19.81 -31.56 -1.37
N VAL A 488 -20.72 -31.08 -0.49
CA VAL A 488 -21.93 -31.82 -0.09
C VAL A 488 -22.83 -32.08 -1.30
N VAL A 489 -23.16 -31.06 -2.08
CA VAL A 489 -24.01 -31.18 -3.29
C VAL A 489 -23.39 -32.15 -4.30
N ARG A 490 -22.09 -32.02 -4.61
CA ARG A 490 -21.42 -32.91 -5.58
C ARG A 490 -21.26 -34.34 -5.05
N SER A 491 -21.14 -34.54 -3.74
CA SER A 491 -21.12 -35.87 -3.12
C SER A 491 -22.48 -36.58 -3.20
N ARG A 492 -23.59 -35.84 -3.08
CA ARG A 492 -24.95 -36.38 -3.26
C ARG A 492 -25.19 -36.76 -4.73
N ARG A 493 -24.81 -35.90 -5.69
CA ARG A 493 -24.91 -36.22 -7.13
C ARG A 493 -24.08 -37.45 -7.54
N ARG A 494 -22.91 -37.68 -6.92
CA ARG A 494 -22.08 -38.89 -7.12
C ARG A 494 -22.55 -40.15 -6.35
N LYS A 495 -23.68 -40.06 -5.65
CA LYS A 495 -24.37 -41.21 -5.05
C LYS A 495 -25.73 -41.49 -5.70
N ALA A 496 -26.19 -40.57 -6.56
CA ALA A 496 -27.43 -40.69 -7.34
C ALA A 496 -27.17 -41.10 -8.81
N HIS A 497 -25.89 -41.16 -9.19
CA HIS A 497 -25.32 -41.87 -10.32
C HIS A 497 -24.30 -42.86 -9.76
#